data_AF-T0ZXG8-F1
#
_entry.id   AF-T0ZXG8-F1
#
_cell.length_a   1.000
_cell.length_b   1.000
_cell.length_c   1.000
_cell.angle_alpha   90.00
_cell.angle_beta   90.00
_cell.angle_gamma   90.00
#
_symmetry.space_group_name_H-M   'P 1'
#
loop_
_entity.id
_entity.type
_entity.pdbx_description
1 polymer ?
#
loop_
_entity_poly.entity_id
_entity_poly.type
_entity_poly.pdbx_seq_one_letter_code
_entity_poly.pdbx_strand_id
1 'polypeptide(L)'
;MSSPAGTPATESPSARRSAPISREAVFDAAWALTKAGSRPTIERIRLYLGNGTPRGSPNTVNTFLTQWWEQLAVRVAGGPVEAIPGLPPSVSATLETLWNQALVAAKEKWRDELAGR
;
A
#
# COMPACT_ATOMS: atom_id res chain seq x y z
N MET A 1 11.16 -63.87 25.04
CA MET A 1 12.45 -63.38 24.51
C MET A 1 12.17 -62.06 23.81
N SER A 2 12.77 -61.02 24.37
CA SER A 2 13.07 -59.67 23.90
C SER A 2 12.25 -59.01 22.78
N SER A 3 11.66 -57.86 23.15
CA SER A 3 11.52 -56.68 22.29
C SER A 3 12.86 -56.29 21.63
N PRO A 4 12.82 -55.37 20.67
CA PRO A 4 13.17 -54.03 21.11
C PRO A 4 12.20 -52.95 20.64
N ALA A 5 12.07 -51.97 21.53
CA ALA A 5 11.52 -50.65 21.27
C ALA A 5 12.48 -49.81 20.41
N GLY A 6 11.90 -48.80 19.76
CA GLY A 6 12.60 -47.66 19.16
C GLY A 6 11.82 -47.21 17.92
N THR A 7 11.38 -45.99 17.72
CA THR A 7 11.48 -44.69 18.39
C THR A 7 10.38 -43.86 17.70
N PRO A 8 9.62 -42.98 18.38
CA PRO A 8 8.65 -42.13 17.69
C PRO A 8 9.43 -41.20 16.74
N ALA A 9 9.05 -41.19 15.47
CA ALA A 9 9.60 -40.26 14.50
C ALA A 9 9.33 -38.83 15.00
N THR A 10 10.40 -38.13 15.35
CA THR A 10 10.42 -36.69 15.60
C THR A 10 9.99 -35.99 14.31
N GLU A 11 8.71 -35.60 14.20
CA GLU A 11 8.29 -34.53 13.30
C GLU A 11 8.94 -33.23 13.79
N SER A 12 10.16 -32.97 13.30
CA SER A 12 10.72 -31.63 13.35
C SER A 12 9.74 -30.70 12.63
N PRO A 13 9.24 -29.63 13.27
CA PRO A 13 8.35 -28.69 12.61
C PRO A 13 9.17 -28.00 11.53
N SER A 14 8.97 -28.44 10.28
CA SER A 14 9.49 -27.79 9.09
C SER A 14 9.15 -26.30 9.22
N ALA A 15 10.18 -25.51 9.57
CA ALA A 15 10.08 -24.09 9.81
C ALA A 15 9.22 -23.50 8.70
N ARG A 16 8.03 -23.00 9.06
CA ARG A 16 7.02 -22.49 8.13
C ARG A 16 7.75 -21.55 7.18
N ARG A 17 8.09 -22.03 5.99
CA ARG A 17 8.83 -21.24 5.01
C ARG A 17 7.97 -20.02 4.77
N SER A 18 8.45 -18.88 5.24
CA SER A 18 7.79 -17.59 5.13
C SER A 18 7.29 -17.45 3.71
N ALA A 19 5.96 -17.42 3.53
CA ALA A 19 5.35 -17.26 2.22
C ALA A 19 6.05 -16.14 1.41
N PRO A 20 6.21 -16.32 0.09
CA PRO A 20 6.84 -15.31 -0.77
C PRO A 20 6.23 -13.93 -0.54
N ILE A 21 7.05 -12.89 -0.58
CA ILE A 21 6.52 -11.52 -0.56
C ILE A 21 5.79 -11.28 -1.87
N SER A 22 4.50 -10.97 -1.77
CA SER A 22 3.68 -10.60 -2.92
C SER A 22 3.81 -9.11 -3.25
N ARG A 23 3.42 -8.77 -4.47
CA ARG A 23 3.35 -7.39 -4.94
C ARG A 23 2.37 -6.57 -4.09
N GLU A 24 1.21 -7.14 -3.82
CA GLU A 24 0.11 -6.52 -3.08
C GLU A 24 0.57 -6.16 -1.67
N ALA A 25 1.29 -7.06 -0.99
CA ALA A 25 1.83 -6.79 0.33
C ALA A 25 2.82 -5.60 0.33
N VAL A 26 3.70 -5.52 -0.68
CA VAL A 26 4.62 -4.37 -0.84
C VAL A 26 3.85 -3.08 -1.09
N PHE A 27 2.80 -3.13 -1.91
CA PHE A 27 1.97 -1.97 -2.24
C PHE A 27 1.22 -1.45 -1.01
N ASP A 28 0.61 -2.35 -0.24
CA ASP A 28 -0.12 -2.01 0.98
C ASP A 28 0.83 -1.40 2.03
N ALA A 29 2.01 -2.00 2.20
CA ALA A 29 3.06 -1.46 3.07
C ALA A 29 3.53 -0.07 2.63
N ALA A 30 3.77 0.13 1.33
CA ALA A 30 4.18 1.41 0.78
C ALA A 30 3.10 2.48 1.01
N TRP A 31 1.84 2.15 0.75
CA TRP A 31 0.71 3.04 1.02
C TRP A 31 0.56 3.39 2.50
N ALA A 32 0.69 2.42 3.40
CA ALA A 32 0.61 2.64 4.84
C ALA A 32 1.70 3.61 5.30
N LEU A 33 2.94 3.43 4.83
CA LEU A 33 4.06 4.31 5.14
C LEU A 33 3.81 5.73 4.60
N THR A 34 3.34 5.86 3.35
CA THR A 34 3.03 7.16 2.75
C THR A 34 1.91 7.90 3.48
N LYS A 35 0.82 7.19 3.86
CA LYS A 35 -0.26 7.77 4.66
C LYS A 35 0.21 8.24 6.03
N ALA A 36 1.19 7.55 6.62
CA ALA A 36 1.84 7.95 7.87
C ALA A 36 2.89 9.07 7.69
N GLY A 37 3.00 9.69 6.50
CA GLY A 37 3.99 10.74 6.21
C GLY A 37 5.43 10.24 6.09
N SER A 38 5.63 8.93 6.07
CA SER A 38 6.95 8.31 6.00
C SER A 38 7.31 7.92 4.56
N ARG A 39 8.59 8.06 4.21
CA ARG A 39 9.09 7.61 2.90
C ARG A 39 9.11 6.07 2.85
N PRO A 40 8.42 5.43 1.88
CA PRO A 40 8.47 3.99 1.72
C PRO A 40 9.80 3.59 1.07
N THR A 41 10.74 3.09 1.89
CA THR A 41 12.04 2.57 1.44
C THR A 41 12.04 1.04 1.48
N ILE A 42 12.97 0.41 0.75
CA ILE A 42 13.13 -1.05 0.75
C ILE A 42 13.24 -1.59 2.18
N GLU A 43 14.10 -0.99 3.00
CA GLU A 43 14.29 -1.38 4.39
C GLU A 43 13.00 -1.26 5.22
N ARG A 44 12.32 -0.11 5.15
CA ARG A 44 11.08 0.12 5.91
C ARG A 44 9.96 -0.82 5.51
N ILE A 45 9.83 -1.11 4.21
CA ILE A 45 8.84 -2.08 3.72
C ILE A 45 9.16 -3.47 4.25
N ARG A 46 10.43 -3.90 4.18
CA ARG A 46 10.85 -5.21 4.68
C ARG A 46 10.61 -5.35 6.18
N LEU A 47 10.84 -4.29 6.96
CA LEU A 47 10.52 -4.24 8.38
C LEU A 47 9.02 -4.27 8.64
N TYR A 48 8.25 -3.48 7.89
CA TYR A 48 6.78 -3.43 7.99
C TYR A 48 6.16 -4.80 7.73
N LEU A 49 6.62 -5.50 6.68
CA LEU A 49 6.12 -6.83 6.29
C LEU A 49 6.53 -7.97 7.23
N GLY A 50 7.55 -7.77 8.05
CA GLY A 50 8.01 -8.76 9.03
C GLY A 50 7.81 -8.34 10.47
N ASN A 51 6.92 -7.38 10.74
CA ASN A 51 6.58 -6.90 12.09
C ASN A 51 7.81 -6.50 12.91
N GLY A 52 8.75 -5.77 12.29
CA GLY A 52 9.99 -5.31 12.91
C GLY A 52 11.22 -6.18 12.61
N THR A 53 11.05 -7.34 11.97
CA THR A 53 12.16 -8.12 11.40
C THR A 53 12.18 -8.00 9.88
N PRO A 54 13.32 -7.74 9.22
CA PRO A 54 13.34 -7.61 7.76
C PRO A 54 12.93 -8.91 7.06
N ARG A 55 11.81 -8.89 6.33
CA ARG A 55 11.32 -10.03 5.55
C ARG A 55 11.58 -9.86 4.06
N GLY A 56 11.86 -10.99 3.39
CA GLY A 56 12.03 -11.12 1.94
C GLY A 56 13.25 -10.43 1.35
N SER A 57 13.46 -10.66 0.05
CA SER A 57 14.65 -10.21 -0.67
C SER A 57 14.58 -8.70 -0.96
N PRO A 58 15.67 -7.95 -0.72
CA PRO A 58 15.78 -6.55 -1.13
C PRO A 58 15.48 -6.34 -2.62
N ASN A 59 15.90 -7.28 -3.47
CA ASN A 59 15.68 -7.18 -4.93
C ASN A 59 14.20 -7.29 -5.29
N THR A 60 13.49 -8.24 -4.68
CA THR A 60 12.04 -8.40 -4.91
C THR A 60 11.26 -7.18 -4.45
N VAL A 61 11.58 -6.65 -3.26
CA VAL A 61 10.93 -5.45 -2.75
C VAL A 61 11.27 -4.23 -3.61
N ASN A 62 12.51 -4.11 -4.10
CA ASN A 62 12.90 -3.04 -5.01
C ASN A 62 12.05 -3.06 -6.28
N THR A 63 11.93 -4.22 -6.94
CA THR A 63 11.12 -4.38 -8.16
C THR A 63 9.67 -3.94 -7.95
N PHE A 64 9.03 -4.39 -6.87
CA PHE A 64 7.64 -4.01 -6.60
C PHE A 64 7.49 -2.56 -6.13
N LEU A 65 8.46 -2.02 -5.39
CA LEU A 65 8.45 -0.62 -4.95
C LEU A 65 8.59 0.33 -6.15
N THR A 66 9.43 0.02 -7.13
CA THR A 66 9.53 0.79 -8.37
C THR A 66 8.19 0.81 -9.11
N GLN A 67 7.55 -0.34 -9.29
CA GLN A 67 6.22 -0.41 -9.92
C GLN A 67 5.16 0.38 -9.15
N TRP A 68 5.25 0.40 -7.82
CA TRP A 68 4.35 1.20 -6.99
C TRP A 68 4.55 2.70 -7.24
N TRP A 69 5.80 3.18 -7.32
CA TRP A 69 6.11 4.59 -7.62
C TRP A 69 5.64 5.01 -9.01
N GLU A 70 5.83 4.16 -10.02
CA GLU A 70 5.34 4.41 -11.39
C GLU A 70 3.82 4.62 -11.39
N GLN A 71 3.07 3.75 -10.71
CA GLN A 71 1.61 3.90 -10.60
C GLN A 71 1.20 5.10 -9.76
N LEU A 72 1.93 5.40 -8.68
CA LEU A 72 1.65 6.56 -7.86
C LEU A 72 1.84 7.85 -8.67
N ALA A 73 2.89 7.95 -9.48
CA ALA A 73 3.14 9.10 -10.33
C ALA A 73 1.97 9.35 -11.30
N VAL A 74 1.43 8.30 -11.94
CA VAL A 74 0.26 8.41 -12.82
C VAL A 74 -0.98 8.93 -12.08
N ARG A 75 -1.24 8.43 -10.86
CA ARG A 75 -2.39 8.87 -10.04
C ARG A 75 -2.24 10.29 -9.54
N VAL A 76 -1.05 10.65 -9.04
CA VAL A 76 -0.75 11.98 -8.47
C VAL A 76 -0.68 13.05 -9.54
N ALA A 77 -0.16 12.72 -10.73
CA ALA A 77 -0.17 13.62 -11.88
C ALA A 77 -1.60 13.98 -12.33
N GLY A 78 -2.63 13.37 -11.74
CA GLY A 78 -4.01 13.64 -12.08
C GLY A 78 -4.23 13.28 -13.54
N GLY A 79 -3.92 12.03 -13.92
CA GLY A 79 -4.38 11.48 -15.21
C GLY A 79 -5.82 11.95 -15.42
N PRO A 80 -6.14 12.50 -16.61
CA PRO A 80 -7.42 13.19 -16.85
C PRO A 80 -8.51 12.31 -16.26
N VAL A 81 -9.41 12.88 -15.43
CA VAL A 81 -10.53 12.16 -14.82
C VAL A 81 -11.07 11.23 -15.89
N GLU A 82 -10.61 9.97 -15.87
CA GLU A 82 -10.87 9.08 -16.98
C GLU A 82 -12.34 8.88 -16.83
N ALA A 83 -13.10 9.47 -17.74
CA ALA A 83 -14.54 9.55 -17.69
C ALA A 83 -15.02 8.18 -17.22
N ILE A 84 -15.61 8.15 -16.02
CA ILE A 84 -15.95 6.91 -15.31
C ILE A 84 -16.55 5.98 -16.37
N PRO A 85 -15.95 4.80 -16.66
CA PRO A 85 -16.34 4.02 -17.83
C PRO A 85 -17.86 3.77 -17.83
N GLY A 86 -18.56 4.29 -18.84
CA GLY A 86 -20.03 4.24 -18.93
C GLY A 86 -20.78 5.49 -18.45
N LEU A 87 -20.09 6.54 -18.00
CA LEU A 87 -20.69 7.79 -17.55
C LEU A 87 -20.83 8.79 -18.70
N PRO A 88 -22.02 9.39 -18.93
CA PRO A 88 -22.20 10.41 -19.96
C PRO A 88 -21.30 11.63 -19.71
N PRO A 89 -20.75 12.26 -20.77
CA PRO A 89 -19.85 13.41 -20.64
C PRO A 89 -20.43 14.58 -19.82
N SER A 90 -21.75 14.81 -19.92
CA SER A 90 -22.45 15.85 -19.16
C SER A 90 -22.41 15.60 -17.65
N VAL A 91 -22.50 14.34 -17.23
CA VAL A 91 -22.46 13.96 -15.81
C VAL A 91 -21.04 14.09 -15.27
N SER A 92 -20.03 13.67 -16.04
CA SER A 92 -18.61 13.86 -15.68
C SER A 92 -18.28 15.34 -15.50
N ALA A 93 -18.68 16.20 -16.44
CA ALA A 93 -18.44 17.65 -16.35
C ALA A 93 -19.17 18.28 -15.14
N THR A 94 -20.38 17.81 -14.84
CA THR A 94 -21.14 18.28 -13.67
C THR A 94 -20.46 17.86 -12.37
N LEU A 95 -19.96 16.63 -12.30
CA LEU A 95 -19.26 16.11 -11.14
C LEU A 95 -17.94 16.86 -10.89
N GLU A 96 -17.17 17.13 -11.95
CA GLU A 96 -15.96 17.95 -11.87
C GLU A 96 -16.25 19.36 -11.36
N THR A 97 -17.32 19.98 -11.86
CA THR A 97 -17.76 21.30 -11.42
C THR A 97 -18.11 21.29 -9.93
N LEU A 98 -18.91 20.33 -9.50
CA LEU A 98 -19.32 20.18 -8.10
C LEU A 98 -18.13 19.92 -7.18
N TRP A 99 -17.20 19.06 -7.62
CA TRP A 99 -15.98 18.75 -6.87
C TRP A 99 -15.10 19.98 -6.68
N ASN A 100 -14.91 20.77 -7.73
CA ASN A 100 -14.15 22.02 -7.67
C ASN A 100 -14.79 23.03 -6.71
N GLN A 101 -16.12 23.17 -6.75
CA GLN A 101 -16.87 24.03 -5.82
C GLN A 101 -16.70 23.57 -4.37
N ALA A 102 -16.83 22.25 -4.11
CA ALA A 102 -16.65 21.69 -2.77
C ALA A 102 -15.23 21.94 -2.23
N LEU A 103 -14.20 21.80 -3.06
CA LEU A 103 -12.82 22.10 -2.67
C LEU A 103 -12.59 23.57 -2.35
N VAL A 104 -13.22 24.50 -3.09
CA VAL A 104 -13.16 25.93 -2.79
C VAL A 104 -13.80 26.20 -1.43
N ALA A 105 -15.04 25.73 -1.23
CA ALA A 105 -15.76 25.92 0.03
C ALA A 105 -15.01 25.32 1.23
N ALA A 106 -14.40 24.15 1.08
CA ALA A 106 -13.59 23.54 2.12
C ALA A 106 -12.35 24.38 2.48
N LYS A 107 -11.67 24.95 1.47
CA LYS A 107 -10.51 25.83 1.69
C LYS A 107 -10.89 27.14 2.35
N GLU A 108 -12.03 27.73 1.98
CA GLU A 108 -12.56 28.95 2.60
C GLU A 108 -12.91 28.69 4.05
N LYS A 109 -13.67 27.63 4.33
CA LYS A 109 -13.99 27.23 5.71
C LYS A 109 -12.74 27.00 6.56
N TRP A 110 -11.73 26.33 6.00
CA TRP A 110 -10.45 26.13 6.67
C TRP A 110 -9.70 27.44 6.96
N ARG A 111 -9.74 28.40 6.03
CA ARG A 111 -9.15 29.74 6.24
C ARG A 111 -9.90 30.51 7.32
N ASP A 112 -11.22 30.46 7.34
CA ASP A 112 -12.04 31.11 8.37
C ASP A 112 -11.75 30.53 9.76
N GLU A 113 -11.62 29.21 9.87
CA GLU A 113 -11.26 28.52 11.11
C GLU A 113 -9.84 28.88 11.60
N LEU A 114 -8.92 29.22 10.70
CA LEU A 114 -7.57 29.70 11.05
C LEU A 114 -7.55 31.19 11.38
N ALA A 115 -8.39 32.01 10.75
CA ALA A 115 -8.49 33.45 11.00
C ALA A 115 -9.31 33.78 12.27
N GLY A 116 -10.16 32.86 12.71
CA GLY A 116 -10.91 32.95 13.98
C GLY A 116 -10.18 32.43 15.21
N ARG A 117 -8.89 32.05 15.10
CA ARG A 117 -8.00 31.73 16.22
C ARG A 117 -6.99 32.85 16.43
#